data_AF-A0A7S3YKH8-F1
#
_entry.id   AF-A0A7S3YKH8-F1
#
_cell.length_a   1.000
_cell.length_b   1.000
_cell.length_c   1.000
_cell.angle_alpha   90.00
_cell.angle_beta   90.00
_cell.angle_gamma   90.00
#
_symmetry.space_group_name_H-M   'P 1'
#
loop_
_entity.id
_entity.type
_entity.pdbx_description
1 polymer ?
#
loop_
_entity_poly.entity_id
_entity_poly.type
_entity_poly.pdbx_seq_one_letter_code
_entity_poly.pdbx_strand_id
1 'polypeptide(L)'
;MQNLPGEGHSDGLVIFIVSTTGDGEMPPTMERFWKVLLRKDLPLFPSDKPFNFAIFGLGDSSYQKFNAAGRKLGARLLQLQAREVCPRGYGDDQSEKGVWGDLDSWLPKLWGYLDAKFPLPPDFVLDASPKMRPCKYRVEAAAPPRPSLTQEEPPPPEGETVPAAVTGG
;
A
#
# COMPACT_ATOMS: atom_id res chain seq x y z
N MET A 1 7.77 -33.13 -25.69
CA MET A 1 7.15 -32.14 -24.80
C MET A 1 7.52 -32.51 -23.38
N GLN A 2 8.32 -31.69 -22.73
CA GLN A 2 8.96 -31.97 -21.45
C GLN A 2 7.99 -31.55 -20.33
N ASN A 3 7.57 -32.49 -19.49
CA ASN A 3 6.69 -32.20 -18.36
C ASN A 3 7.49 -31.44 -17.28
N LEU A 4 7.01 -30.27 -16.86
CA LEU A 4 7.52 -29.56 -15.68
C LEU A 4 7.15 -30.36 -14.41
N PRO A 5 8.07 -30.53 -13.45
CA PRO A 5 7.75 -31.10 -12.15
C PRO A 5 7.08 -30.02 -11.29
N GLY A 6 5.79 -30.17 -10.95
CA GLY A 6 5.13 -29.20 -10.06
C GLY A 6 3.61 -29.18 -9.99
N GLU A 7 2.88 -30.07 -10.66
CA GLU A 7 1.42 -30.21 -10.47
C GLU A 7 1.12 -30.96 -9.15
N GLY A 8 1.60 -30.41 -8.03
CA GLY A 8 1.19 -30.77 -6.68
C GLY A 8 0.00 -29.91 -6.28
N HIS A 9 -1.03 -30.50 -5.69
CA HIS A 9 -2.23 -29.81 -5.23
C HIS A 9 -1.86 -28.54 -4.47
N SER A 10 -2.24 -27.37 -4.99
CA SER A 10 -1.90 -26.09 -4.37
C SER A 10 -2.64 -25.96 -3.03
N ASP A 11 -1.96 -26.32 -1.95
CA ASP A 11 -2.33 -25.94 -0.59
C ASP A 11 -2.11 -24.42 -0.43
N GLY A 12 -2.97 -23.65 -1.09
CA GLY A 12 -2.90 -22.19 -1.09
C GLY A 12 -3.22 -21.62 0.29
N LEU A 13 -2.59 -20.49 0.60
CA LEU A 13 -2.88 -19.67 1.77
C LEU A 13 -3.32 -18.28 1.28
N VAL A 14 -4.43 -17.77 1.86
CA VAL A 14 -4.86 -16.39 1.63
C VAL A 14 -4.70 -15.57 2.90
N ILE A 15 -3.97 -14.46 2.81
CA ILE A 15 -3.79 -13.52 3.91
C ILE A 15 -4.70 -12.31 3.63
N PHE A 16 -5.62 -12.04 4.54
CA PHE A 16 -6.50 -10.88 4.48
C PHE A 16 -5.95 -9.75 5.33
N ILE A 17 -5.77 -8.58 4.74
CA ILE A 17 -5.51 -7.32 5.44
C ILE A 17 -6.73 -6.44 5.21
N VAL A 18 -7.47 -6.13 6.27
CA VAL A 18 -8.79 -5.49 6.14
C VAL A 18 -8.97 -4.37 7.16
N SER A 19 -9.28 -3.17 6.67
CA SER A 19 -9.67 -2.06 7.52
C SER A 19 -11.13 -2.13 7.95
N THR A 20 -11.47 -1.44 9.03
CA THR A 20 -12.85 -1.24 9.46
C THR A 20 -13.25 0.19 9.13
N THR A 21 -14.43 0.38 8.51
CA THR A 21 -14.92 1.72 8.13
C THR A 21 -16.17 2.10 8.91
N GLY A 22 -16.32 3.41 9.18
CA GLY A 22 -17.51 3.98 9.81
C GLY A 22 -17.87 3.28 11.12
N ASP A 23 -19.12 2.83 11.23
CA ASP A 23 -19.65 2.17 12.43
C ASP A 23 -19.48 0.64 12.38
N GLY A 24 -18.24 0.19 12.14
CA GLY A 24 -17.87 -1.24 12.13
C GLY A 24 -18.29 -1.99 10.87
N GLU A 25 -18.38 -1.30 9.74
CA GLU A 25 -18.75 -1.85 8.44
C GLU A 25 -17.54 -2.36 7.66
N MET A 26 -17.80 -3.15 6.62
CA MET A 26 -16.77 -3.57 5.68
C MET A 26 -16.37 -2.38 4.79
N PRO A 27 -15.09 -2.27 4.39
CA PRO A 27 -14.67 -1.24 3.45
C PRO A 27 -15.46 -1.31 2.13
N PRO A 28 -15.75 -0.17 1.48
CA PRO A 28 -16.47 -0.14 0.20
C PRO A 28 -15.84 -1.04 -0.88
N THR A 29 -14.52 -1.13 -0.89
CA THR A 29 -13.75 -1.99 -1.80
C THR A 29 -14.00 -3.49 -1.60
N MET A 30 -14.42 -3.89 -0.40
CA MET A 30 -14.68 -5.28 -0.01
C MET A 30 -16.17 -5.64 -0.06
N GLU A 31 -17.09 -4.68 -0.21
CA GLU A 31 -18.53 -4.94 -0.12
C GLU A 31 -19.02 -6.07 -1.04
N ARG A 32 -18.57 -6.10 -2.29
CA ARG A 32 -18.98 -7.14 -3.25
C ARG A 32 -18.53 -8.52 -2.79
N PHE A 33 -17.29 -8.63 -2.31
CA PHE A 33 -16.75 -9.87 -1.76
C PHE A 33 -17.52 -10.30 -0.50
N TRP A 34 -17.81 -9.36 0.40
CA TRP A 34 -18.58 -9.64 1.61
C TRP A 34 -20.00 -10.13 1.31
N LYS A 35 -20.69 -9.52 0.35
CA LYS A 35 -22.02 -9.96 -0.11
C LYS A 35 -21.99 -11.40 -0.63
N VAL A 36 -20.94 -11.79 -1.35
CA VAL A 36 -20.77 -13.18 -1.80
C VAL A 36 -20.56 -14.13 -0.62
N LEU A 37 -19.72 -13.76 0.35
CA LEU A 37 -19.48 -14.58 1.54
C LEU A 37 -20.75 -14.79 2.37
N LEU A 38 -21.66 -13.82 2.43
CA LEU A 38 -22.91 -13.91 3.19
C LEU A 38 -24.00 -14.76 2.53
N ARG A 39 -23.80 -15.24 1.30
CA ARG A 39 -24.74 -16.14 0.63
C ARG A 39 -24.96 -17.42 1.44
N LYS A 40 -26.24 -17.83 1.56
CA LYS A 40 -26.63 -19.04 2.30
C LYS A 40 -26.33 -20.32 1.51
N ASP A 41 -26.27 -20.22 0.19
CA ASP A 41 -26.00 -21.33 -0.73
C ASP A 41 -24.50 -21.50 -1.03
N LEU A 42 -23.63 -20.82 -0.28
CA LEU A 42 -22.19 -20.96 -0.44
C LEU A 42 -21.74 -22.32 0.11
N PRO A 43 -21.06 -23.16 -0.69
CA PRO A 43 -20.59 -24.46 -0.23
C PRO A 43 -19.55 -24.30 0.89
N LEU A 44 -19.54 -25.27 1.81
CA LEU A 44 -18.52 -25.36 2.85
C LEU A 44 -17.20 -25.86 2.23
N PHE A 45 -16.08 -25.41 2.79
CA PHE A 45 -14.77 -25.94 2.42
C PHE A 45 -14.63 -27.37 2.96
N PRO A 46 -14.21 -28.33 2.11
CA PRO A 46 -14.14 -29.71 2.52
C PRO A 46 -12.96 -29.93 3.47
N SER A 47 -13.09 -30.86 4.40
CA SER A 47 -12.12 -31.06 5.50
C SER A 47 -10.79 -31.67 5.03
N ASP A 48 -10.79 -32.40 3.92
CA ASP A 48 -9.62 -32.98 3.27
C ASP A 48 -8.80 -31.94 2.48
N LYS A 49 -9.45 -30.85 2.05
CA LYS A 49 -8.81 -29.72 1.36
C LYS A 49 -9.33 -28.38 1.88
N PRO A 50 -8.97 -28.01 3.12
CA PRO A 50 -9.49 -26.79 3.73
C PRO A 50 -8.92 -25.54 3.06
N PHE A 51 -9.73 -24.48 2.99
CA PHE A 51 -9.24 -23.15 2.63
C PHE A 51 -8.45 -22.55 3.80
N ASN A 52 -7.14 -22.46 3.64
CA ASN A 52 -6.26 -21.90 4.67
C ASN A 52 -6.24 -20.38 4.58
N PHE A 53 -6.42 -19.70 5.71
CA PHE A 53 -6.40 -18.25 5.76
C PHE A 53 -5.75 -17.68 7.02
N ALA A 54 -5.28 -16.44 6.90
CA ALA A 54 -4.84 -15.60 8.01
C ALA A 54 -5.50 -14.22 7.88
N ILE A 55 -5.72 -13.53 9.00
CA ILE A 55 -6.31 -12.18 8.99
C ILE A 55 -5.50 -11.25 9.88
N PHE A 56 -5.19 -10.08 9.34
CA PHE A 56 -4.79 -8.89 10.08
C PHE A 56 -5.82 -7.79 9.85
N GLY A 57 -6.53 -7.42 10.92
CA GLY A 57 -7.48 -6.30 10.89
C GLY A 57 -6.78 -4.98 11.18
N LEU A 58 -7.21 -3.91 10.52
CA LEU A 58 -6.83 -2.54 10.83
C LEU A 58 -8.04 -1.82 11.45
N GLY A 59 -7.84 -1.25 12.63
CA GLY A 59 -8.88 -0.53 13.34
C GLY A 59 -8.29 0.50 14.30
N ASP A 60 -9.18 1.10 15.07
CA ASP A 60 -8.88 2.14 16.05
C ASP A 60 -9.82 1.89 17.25
N SER A 61 -9.25 1.71 18.44
CA SER A 61 -9.98 1.38 19.67
C SER A 61 -10.74 2.57 20.28
N SER A 62 -10.53 3.79 19.79
CA SER A 62 -11.40 4.94 20.11
C SER A 62 -12.82 4.77 19.56
N TYR A 63 -13.00 3.91 18.54
CA TYR A 63 -14.30 3.54 18.01
C TYR A 63 -14.88 2.35 18.78
N GLN A 64 -16.18 2.42 19.07
CA GLN A 64 -16.91 1.37 19.79
C GLN A 64 -16.77 -0.03 19.15
N LYS A 65 -16.69 -0.08 17.82
CA LYS A 65 -16.63 -1.32 17.03
C LYS A 65 -15.20 -1.60 16.53
N PHE A 66 -14.26 -1.66 17.46
CA PHE A 66 -12.86 -1.98 17.18
C PHE A 66 -12.71 -3.25 16.33
N ASN A 67 -12.05 -3.11 15.17
CA ASN A 67 -11.72 -4.19 14.24
C ASN A 67 -12.92 -5.05 13.78
N ALA A 68 -14.14 -4.49 13.78
CA ALA A 68 -15.35 -5.26 13.51
C ALA A 68 -15.37 -5.93 12.12
N ALA A 69 -14.79 -5.31 11.09
CA ALA A 69 -14.71 -5.90 9.76
C ALA A 69 -13.86 -7.19 9.76
N GLY A 70 -12.63 -7.12 10.27
CA GLY A 70 -11.74 -8.28 10.38
C GLY A 70 -12.33 -9.40 11.26
N ARG A 71 -13.00 -9.04 12.36
CA ARG A 71 -13.68 -10.00 13.24
C ARG A 71 -14.84 -10.72 12.53
N LYS A 72 -15.69 -9.97 11.83
CA LYS A 72 -16.81 -10.52 11.04
C LYS A 72 -16.32 -11.44 9.92
N LEU A 73 -15.27 -11.02 9.20
CA LEU A 73 -14.66 -11.82 8.14
C LEU A 73 -14.14 -13.16 8.68
N GLY A 74 -13.35 -13.12 9.76
CA GLY A 74 -12.81 -14.34 10.37
C GLY A 74 -13.90 -15.28 10.86
N ALA A 75 -14.92 -14.75 11.53
CA ALA A 75 -16.06 -15.55 11.96
C ALA A 75 -16.78 -16.22 10.79
N ARG A 76 -16.97 -15.50 9.68
CA ARG A 76 -17.65 -16.04 8.51
C ARG A 76 -16.82 -17.11 7.79
N LEU A 77 -15.51 -16.94 7.67
CA LEU A 77 -14.63 -17.95 7.08
C LEU A 77 -14.63 -19.24 7.92
N LEU A 78 -14.57 -19.14 9.24
CA LEU A 78 -14.69 -20.30 10.13
C LEU A 78 -16.04 -21.02 9.97
N GLN A 79 -17.15 -20.29 9.81
CA GLN A 79 -18.47 -20.89 9.53
C GLN A 79 -18.49 -21.67 8.21
N LEU A 80 -17.67 -21.27 7.24
CA LEU A 80 -17.50 -21.96 5.97
C LEU A 80 -16.52 -23.14 6.06
N GLN A 81 -16.08 -23.54 7.26
CA GLN A 81 -15.07 -24.58 7.50
C GLN A 81 -13.68 -24.25 6.93
N ALA A 82 -13.39 -22.97 6.73
CA ALA A 82 -12.03 -22.53 6.45
C ALA A 82 -11.14 -22.74 7.67
N ARG A 83 -9.83 -22.92 7.43
CA ARG A 83 -8.83 -23.13 8.47
C ARG A 83 -8.02 -21.86 8.72
N GLU A 84 -8.16 -21.31 9.91
CA GLU A 84 -7.31 -20.23 10.39
C GLU A 84 -5.90 -20.79 10.71
N VAL A 85 -4.86 -20.28 10.05
CA VAL A 85 -3.50 -20.85 10.15
C VAL A 85 -2.68 -20.29 11.31
N CYS A 86 -3.02 -19.08 11.75
CA CYS A 86 -2.43 -18.41 12.91
C CYS A 86 -3.48 -17.53 13.57
N PRO A 87 -3.36 -17.21 14.87
CA PRO A 87 -4.30 -16.32 15.54
C PRO A 87 -4.47 -14.99 14.79
N ARG A 88 -5.72 -14.55 14.60
CA ARG A 88 -6.06 -13.22 14.11
C ARG A 88 -5.26 -12.11 14.78
N GLY A 89 -4.70 -11.22 13.96
CA GLY A 89 -4.08 -9.97 14.41
C GLY A 89 -5.05 -8.80 14.27
N TYR A 90 -4.97 -7.85 15.19
CA TYR A 90 -5.76 -6.63 15.18
C TYR A 90 -4.83 -5.47 15.47
N GLY A 91 -4.54 -4.67 14.44
CA GLY A 91 -3.82 -3.42 14.61
C GLY A 91 -4.73 -2.34 15.12
N ASP A 92 -4.22 -1.56 16.07
CA ASP A 92 -4.89 -0.43 16.69
C ASP A 92 -4.11 0.87 16.47
N ASP A 93 -4.74 1.87 15.85
CA ASP A 93 -4.15 3.19 15.66
C ASP A 93 -3.91 3.94 16.99
N GLN A 94 -4.64 3.57 18.05
CA GLN A 94 -4.49 4.14 19.41
C GLN A 94 -3.49 3.37 20.28
N SER A 95 -2.89 2.29 19.77
CA SER A 95 -1.84 1.55 20.48
C SER A 95 -0.61 2.44 20.71
N GLU A 96 0.13 2.21 21.79
CA GLU A 96 1.38 2.94 22.09
C GLU A 96 2.39 2.89 20.93
N LYS A 97 2.43 1.75 20.22
CA LYS A 97 3.28 1.52 19.05
C LYS A 97 2.53 1.63 17.73
N GLY A 98 1.27 2.07 17.80
CA GLY A 98 0.30 2.09 16.71
C GLY A 98 0.13 0.74 16.02
N VAL A 99 -0.49 0.81 14.84
CA VAL A 99 -0.78 -0.36 13.98
C VAL A 99 0.46 -1.17 13.63
N TRP A 100 1.63 -0.51 13.50
CA TRP A 100 2.87 -1.15 13.09
C TRP A 100 3.43 -2.07 14.18
N GLY A 101 3.38 -1.66 15.46
CA GLY A 101 3.83 -2.51 16.55
C GLY A 101 2.95 -3.76 16.73
N ASP A 102 1.65 -3.63 16.48
CA ASP A 102 0.74 -4.77 16.50
C ASP A 102 0.99 -5.71 15.32
N LEU A 103 1.31 -5.17 14.15
CA LEU A 103 1.70 -5.94 12.97
C LEU A 103 3.00 -6.71 13.22
N ASP A 104 4.01 -6.06 13.78
CA ASP A 104 5.30 -6.67 14.13
C ASP A 104 5.13 -7.80 15.15
N SER A 105 4.15 -7.69 16.05
CA SER A 105 3.83 -8.74 17.02
C SER A 105 3.04 -9.91 16.42
N TRP A 106 2.35 -9.67 15.30
CA TRP A 106 1.56 -10.67 14.60
C TRP A 106 2.37 -11.45 13.56
N LEU A 107 3.27 -10.77 12.84
CA LEU A 107 4.10 -11.35 11.78
C LEU A 107 4.83 -12.63 12.20
N PRO A 108 5.50 -12.73 13.38
CA PRO A 108 6.17 -13.96 13.81
C PRO A 108 5.24 -15.18 13.88
N LYS A 109 3.95 -14.99 14.20
CA LYS A 109 2.95 -16.06 14.26
C LYS A 109 2.61 -16.57 12.86
N LEU A 110 2.53 -15.66 11.89
CA LEU A 110 2.33 -16.00 10.48
C LEU A 110 3.58 -16.70 9.92
N TRP A 111 4.76 -16.14 10.16
CA TRP A 111 6.04 -16.69 9.70
C TRP A 111 6.26 -18.11 10.23
N GLY A 112 5.96 -18.37 11.50
CA GLY A 112 6.07 -19.72 12.05
C GLY A 112 5.23 -20.77 11.30
N TYR A 113 4.07 -20.38 10.75
CA TYR A 113 3.29 -21.27 9.89
C TYR A 113 3.89 -21.38 8.48
N LEU A 114 4.30 -20.25 7.90
CA LEU A 114 4.87 -20.20 6.54
C LEU A 114 6.15 -21.03 6.44
N ASP A 115 7.07 -20.90 7.38
CA ASP A 115 8.34 -21.63 7.41
C ASP A 115 8.11 -23.15 7.51
N ALA A 116 7.11 -23.56 8.28
CA ALA A 116 6.77 -24.98 8.44
C ALA A 116 6.07 -25.55 7.20
N LYS A 117 5.22 -24.76 6.53
CA LYS A 117 4.39 -25.23 5.41
C LYS A 117 5.07 -25.07 4.05
N PHE A 118 5.90 -24.04 3.89
CA PHE A 118 6.57 -23.67 2.65
C PHE A 118 8.07 -23.44 2.92
N PRO A 119 8.83 -24.50 3.25
CA PRO A 119 10.26 -24.35 3.49
C PRO A 119 10.94 -23.83 2.23
N LEU A 120 11.79 -22.82 2.41
CA LEU A 120 12.60 -22.29 1.31
C LEU A 120 13.61 -23.35 0.84
N PRO A 121 13.91 -23.41 -0.46
CA PRO A 121 15.00 -24.25 -0.95
C PRO A 121 16.32 -23.92 -0.22
N PRO A 122 17.19 -24.92 0.03
CA PRO A 122 18.45 -24.71 0.76
C PRO A 122 19.36 -23.63 0.14
N ASP A 123 19.30 -23.48 -1.18
CA ASP A 123 20.11 -22.52 -1.94
C ASP A 123 19.36 -21.20 -2.23
N PHE A 124 18.19 -20.99 -1.60
CA PHE A 124 17.42 -19.76 -1.80
C PHE A 124 18.09 -18.59 -1.08
N VAL A 125 18.64 -17.66 -1.87
CA VAL A 125 19.17 -16.40 -1.37
C VAL A 125 18.09 -15.33 -1.48
N LEU A 126 17.66 -14.80 -0.34
CA LEU A 126 16.76 -13.64 -0.31
C LEU A 126 17.54 -12.40 -0.74
N ASP A 127 17.33 -11.95 -1.97
CA ASP A 127 17.86 -10.68 -2.45
C ASP A 127 16.98 -9.52 -1.95
N ALA A 128 17.29 -9.05 -0.74
CA ALA A 128 16.67 -7.89 -0.11
C ALA A 128 17.21 -6.54 -0.65
N SER A 129 18.09 -6.57 -1.66
CA SER A 129 18.59 -5.34 -2.27
C SER A 129 17.43 -4.54 -2.88
N PRO A 130 17.35 -3.22 -2.66
CA PRO A 130 16.31 -2.40 -3.25
C PRO A 130 16.44 -2.42 -4.77
N LYS A 131 15.60 -3.23 -5.43
CA LYS A 131 15.48 -3.27 -6.89
C LYS A 131 14.71 -2.05 -7.35
N MET A 132 15.43 -0.93 -7.50
CA MET A 132 14.85 0.28 -8.06
C MET A 132 14.37 -0.03 -9.48
N ARG A 133 13.07 0.06 -9.72
CA ARG A 133 12.54 -0.09 -11.08
C ARG A 133 13.16 1.00 -11.95
N PRO A 134 13.53 0.72 -13.21
CA PRO A 134 14.07 1.75 -14.09
C PRO A 134 13.08 2.91 -14.18
N CYS A 135 13.57 4.14 -14.01
CA CYS A 135 12.76 5.34 -14.14
C CYS A 135 12.12 5.37 -15.53
N LYS A 136 10.79 5.28 -15.61
CA LYS A 136 10.06 5.33 -16.89
C LYS A 136 10.11 6.69 -17.55
N TYR A 137 10.40 7.73 -16.77
CA TYR A 137 10.38 9.11 -17.21
C TYR A 137 11.68 9.78 -16.80
N ARG A 138 12.27 10.52 -17.74
CA ARG A 138 13.36 11.46 -17.49
C ARG A 138 12.77 12.85 -17.62
N VAL A 139 12.90 13.66 -16.58
CA VAL A 139 12.53 15.08 -16.61
C VAL A 139 13.77 15.87 -17.00
N GLU A 140 13.66 16.71 -18.00
CA GLU A 140 14.68 17.70 -18.37
C GLU A 140 14.16 19.09 -18.02
N ALA A 141 15.06 19.95 -17.54
CA ALA A 141 14.70 21.33 -17.24
C ALA A 141 14.32 22.04 -18.54
N ALA A 142 13.10 22.57 -18.62
CA ALA A 142 12.72 23.45 -19.71
C ALA A 142 13.61 24.69 -19.68
N ALA A 143 14.23 25.03 -20.82
CA ALA A 143 15.01 26.26 -20.93
C ALA A 143 14.11 27.45 -20.53
N PRO A 144 14.62 28.44 -19.77
CA PRO A 144 13.83 29.60 -19.41
C PRO A 144 13.33 30.30 -20.69
N PRO A 145 12.07 30.77 -20.74
CA PRO A 145 11.57 31.50 -21.89
C PRO A 145 12.46 32.73 -22.12
N ARG A 146 13.01 32.84 -23.33
CA ARG A 146 13.84 33.99 -23.72
C ARG A 146 12.97 35.25 -23.65
N PRO A 147 13.38 36.31 -22.93
CA PRO A 147 12.60 37.54 -22.91
C PRO A 147 12.58 38.15 -24.32
N SER A 148 11.38 38.39 -24.83
CA SER A 148 11.14 39.11 -26.08
C SER A 148 11.55 40.58 -25.87
N LEU A 149 12.67 41.01 -26.46
CA LEU A 149 13.04 42.42 -26.52
C LEU A 149 12.21 43.11 -27.61
N THR A 150 11.14 43.79 -27.21
CA THR A 150 10.58 44.92 -27.97
C THR A 150 9.97 45.91 -26.98
N GLN A 151 10.76 46.88 -26.56
CA GLN A 151 10.28 48.23 -26.26
C GLN A 151 11.23 49.19 -26.98
N GLU A 152 10.73 49.85 -28.03
CA GLU A 152 11.38 51.03 -28.61
C GLU A 152 11.41 52.13 -27.54
N GLU A 153 12.60 52.63 -27.22
CA GLU A 153 12.78 53.82 -26.38
C GLU A 153 12.48 55.09 -27.20
N PRO A 154 11.68 56.05 -26.68
CA PRO A 154 11.48 57.33 -27.35
C PRO A 154 12.73 58.23 -27.23
N PRO A 155 13.00 59.10 -28.22
CA PRO A 155 14.22 59.90 -28.25
C PRO A 155 14.26 60.99 -27.17
N PRO A 156 15.46 61.36 -26.66
CA PRO A 156 15.64 62.33 -25.58
C PRO A 156 15.41 63.79 -26.04
N PRO A 157 14.99 64.69 -25.13
CA PRO A 157 14.77 66.11 -25.42
C PRO A 157 16.08 66.91 -25.57
N GLU A 158 16.04 67.90 -26.47
CA GLU A 158 17.16 68.76 -26.87
C GLU A 158 17.65 69.70 -25.76
N GLY A 159 18.96 69.94 -25.72
CA GLY A 159 19.68 70.53 -24.59
C GLY A 159 19.55 72.05 -24.42
N GLU A 160 19.51 72.48 -23.15
CA GLU A 160 19.75 73.85 -22.74
C GLU A 160 21.25 74.13 -22.63
N THR A 161 21.69 75.16 -23.36
CA THR A 161 23.06 75.67 -23.44
C THR A 161 23.42 76.49 -22.19
N VAL A 162 24.57 76.20 -21.58
CA VAL A 162 25.24 77.08 -20.60
C VAL A 162 26.52 77.65 -21.24
N PRO A 163 26.78 78.98 -21.18
CA PRO A 163 27.89 79.61 -21.88
C PRO A 163 29.22 79.48 -21.13
N ALA A 164 30.31 79.37 -21.90
CA ALA A 164 31.69 79.27 -21.44
C ALA A 164 32.25 80.62 -20.97
N ALA A 165 32.88 80.62 -19.79
CA ALA A 165 33.73 81.71 -19.32
C ALA A 165 35.10 81.65 -19.99
N VAL A 166 35.54 82.79 -20.52
CA VAL A 166 36.83 82.99 -21.18
C VAL A 166 37.73 83.84 -20.28
N THR A 167 38.91 83.31 -19.97
CA THR A 167 40.12 84.02 -19.53
C THR A 167 41.27 83.14 -20.02
N GLY A 168 42.16 83.53 -20.92
CA GLY A 168 42.91 84.78 -21.00
C GLY A 168 44.38 84.39 -20.81
N GLY A 169 45.25 84.73 -21.78
CA GLY A 169 46.68 84.41 -21.78
C GLY A 169 47.50 85.12 -20.71
#